data_AF-A0A1G2V8X4-F1
#
_entry.id   AF-A0A1G2V8X4-F1
#
_cell.length_a   1.000
_cell.length_b   1.000
_cell.length_c   1.000
_cell.angle_alpha   90.00
_cell.angle_beta   90.00
_cell.angle_gamma   90.00
#
_symmetry.space_group_name_H-M   'P 1'
#
loop_
_entity.id
_entity.type
_entity.pdbx_description
1 polymer ?
#
loop_
_entity_poly.entity_id
_entity_poly.type
_entity_poly.pdbx_seq_one_letter_code
_entity_poly.pdbx_strand_id
1 'polypeptide(L)'
;MIKELSKEARLVLEGYLILPLPGESVTCPYYNNARNHVRMGLRAQIGKGSPEEIADEALLYAIREKLDLEILKPSMRKQFLLDHNLGIDCSGLVYHILAAETQARGLGGISQLLKFPYASGFWARLGRFMRKRYAENTDVKTLSHENNSRPVSKIEIQPGDILVSLKNNSLQQDHVVVVTKVDGEKIWVAQSELRPKDTSLSHGVREEILTSLDALSPRRMNWL
;
A
#
# COMPACT_ATOMS: atom_id res chain seq x y z
N MET A 1 0.28 -8.31 26.15
CA MET A 1 -0.92 -8.74 25.42
C MET A 1 -0.65 -8.47 23.96
N ILE A 2 -0.68 -9.50 23.13
CA ILE A 2 -0.44 -9.38 21.69
C ILE A 2 -1.68 -8.74 21.06
N LYS A 3 -1.48 -7.66 20.29
CA LYS A 3 -2.51 -7.03 19.48
C LYS A 3 -2.12 -7.14 18.01
N GLU A 4 -3.08 -7.49 17.15
CA GLU A 4 -2.88 -7.67 15.70
C GLU A 4 -4.03 -7.00 14.92
N LEU A 5 -3.82 -6.80 13.63
CA LEU A 5 -4.88 -6.42 12.69
C LEU A 5 -5.99 -7.49 12.64
N SER A 6 -7.16 -7.10 12.13
CA SER A 6 -8.23 -8.05 11.81
C SER A 6 -7.76 -9.13 10.82
N LYS A 7 -8.46 -10.26 10.83
CA LYS A 7 -8.18 -11.37 9.92
C LYS A 7 -8.30 -10.93 8.45
N GLU A 8 -9.28 -10.08 8.16
CA GLU A 8 -9.53 -9.54 6.83
C GLU A 8 -8.39 -8.66 6.34
N ALA A 9 -7.89 -7.76 7.20
CA ALA A 9 -6.73 -6.92 6.87
C ALA A 9 -5.45 -7.75 6.70
N ARG A 10 -5.30 -8.81 7.51
CA ARG A 10 -4.20 -9.76 7.38
C ARG A 10 -4.23 -10.51 6.05
N LEU A 11 -5.40 -10.98 5.61
CA LEU A 11 -5.56 -11.65 4.31
C LEU A 11 -5.17 -10.74 3.15
N VAL A 12 -5.53 -9.45 3.21
CA VAL A 12 -5.10 -8.47 2.19
C VAL A 12 -3.58 -8.33 2.15
N LEU A 13 -2.93 -8.21 3.31
CA LEU A 13 -1.46 -8.15 3.39
C LEU A 13 -0.82 -9.43 2.85
N GLU A 14 -1.34 -10.60 3.22
CA GLU A 14 -0.86 -11.89 2.74
C GLU A 14 -0.96 -12.01 1.22
N GLY A 15 -2.04 -11.51 0.61
CA GLY A 15 -2.18 -11.44 -0.85
C GLY A 15 -1.10 -10.59 -1.53
N TYR A 16 -0.55 -9.57 -0.87
CA TYR A 16 0.61 -8.84 -1.42
C TYR A 16 1.95 -9.55 -1.17
N LEU A 17 2.09 -10.23 -0.03
CA LEU A 17 3.29 -11.01 0.29
C LEU A 17 3.43 -12.23 -0.63
N ILE A 18 2.29 -12.80 -1.03
CA ILE A 18 2.13 -13.95 -1.91
C ILE A 18 1.04 -13.59 -2.92
N LEU A 19 1.43 -13.03 -4.06
CA LEU A 19 0.47 -12.66 -5.11
C LEU A 19 -0.28 -13.91 -5.61
N PRO A 20 -1.59 -13.79 -5.90
CA PRO A 20 -2.42 -14.89 -6.39
C PRO A 20 -2.18 -15.18 -7.88
N LEU A 21 -0.93 -15.48 -8.22
CA LEU A 21 -0.48 -15.86 -9.57
C LEU A 21 -0.31 -17.38 -9.66
N PRO A 22 -0.49 -17.97 -10.84
CA PRO A 22 -0.16 -19.37 -11.07
C PRO A 22 1.35 -19.63 -10.91
N GLY A 23 1.68 -20.86 -10.49
CA GLY A 23 3.06 -21.30 -10.22
C GLY A 23 3.50 -21.01 -8.78
N GLU A 24 4.82 -20.90 -8.58
CA GLU A 24 5.40 -20.68 -7.24
C GLU A 24 4.99 -19.30 -6.64
N SER A 25 5.23 -19.02 -5.37
CA SER A 25 4.86 -17.70 -4.82
C SER A 25 5.78 -16.56 -5.28
N VAL A 26 5.23 -15.36 -5.52
CA VAL A 26 5.98 -14.12 -5.77
C VAL A 26 5.42 -12.99 -4.92
N THR A 27 6.30 -12.24 -4.27
CA THR A 27 5.94 -11.04 -3.51
C THR A 27 5.73 -9.85 -4.43
N CYS A 28 4.69 -9.07 -4.17
CA CYS A 28 4.35 -7.88 -4.93
C CYS A 28 5.52 -6.87 -4.93
N PRO A 29 6.01 -6.45 -6.12
CA PRO A 29 7.09 -5.48 -6.19
C PRO A 29 6.59 -4.07 -5.85
N TYR A 30 7.54 -3.24 -5.43
CA TYR A 30 7.28 -1.82 -5.16
C TYR A 30 7.22 -1.09 -6.49
N TYR A 31 6.16 -0.31 -6.68
CA TYR A 31 5.98 0.49 -7.87
C TYR A 31 5.45 1.87 -7.51
N ASN A 32 6.13 2.92 -7.99
CA ASN A 32 5.76 4.31 -7.70
C ASN A 32 5.49 5.09 -8.98
N ASN A 33 4.21 5.38 -9.23
CA ASN A 33 3.75 6.11 -10.42
C ASN A 33 4.20 7.59 -10.48
N ALA A 34 4.70 8.16 -9.38
CA ALA A 34 5.20 9.54 -9.40
C ALA A 34 6.35 9.74 -10.41
N ARG A 35 7.05 8.67 -10.80
CA ARG A 35 8.15 8.70 -11.78
C ARG A 35 7.69 8.51 -13.24
N ASN A 36 6.60 7.77 -13.46
CA ASN A 36 6.18 7.36 -14.80
C ASN A 36 5.09 8.26 -15.40
N HIS A 37 4.49 9.14 -14.59
CA HIS A 37 3.49 10.15 -15.02
C HIS A 37 2.30 9.57 -15.81
N VAL A 38 1.96 8.29 -15.61
CA VAL A 38 0.83 7.66 -16.29
C VAL A 38 -0.47 8.28 -15.76
N ARG A 39 -1.13 9.07 -16.60
CA ARG A 39 -2.43 9.69 -16.28
C ARG A 39 -3.54 8.69 -16.59
N MET A 40 -4.49 8.55 -15.66
CA MET A 40 -5.69 7.72 -15.83
C MET A 40 -5.46 6.22 -16.04
N GLY A 41 -4.24 5.72 -15.79
CA GLY A 41 -3.90 4.30 -15.91
C GLY A 41 -4.74 3.38 -15.03
N LEU A 42 -4.66 2.08 -15.32
CA LEU A 42 -5.28 1.02 -14.52
C LEU A 42 -4.62 0.99 -13.13
N ARG A 43 -5.39 0.63 -12.10
CA ARG A 43 -4.94 0.69 -10.70
C ARG A 43 -3.62 -0.07 -10.48
N ALA A 44 -3.50 -1.27 -11.04
CA ALA A 44 -2.28 -2.07 -10.97
C ALA A 44 -1.05 -1.38 -11.59
N GLN A 45 -1.25 -0.62 -12.68
CA GLN A 45 -0.18 0.07 -13.42
C GLN A 45 0.22 1.43 -12.82
N ILE A 46 -0.52 1.90 -11.82
CA ILE A 46 -0.25 3.16 -11.11
C ILE A 46 0.08 2.94 -9.62
N GLY A 47 0.31 1.69 -9.22
CA GLY A 47 0.70 1.34 -7.86
C GLY A 47 -0.47 1.28 -6.87
N LYS A 48 -1.71 1.16 -7.33
CA LYS A 48 -2.95 1.28 -6.53
C LYS A 48 -3.89 0.07 -6.64
N GLY A 49 -3.46 -0.98 -7.34
CA GLY A 49 -4.23 -2.20 -7.56
C GLY A 49 -4.33 -3.03 -6.29
N SER A 50 -5.41 -3.80 -6.10
CA SER A 50 -5.45 -4.90 -5.12
C SER A 50 -4.53 -6.06 -5.56
N PRO A 51 -4.24 -7.04 -4.69
CA PRO A 51 -3.50 -8.24 -5.10
C PRO A 51 -4.12 -8.95 -6.31
N GLU A 52 -5.45 -9.05 -6.34
CA GLU A 52 -6.22 -9.66 -7.42
C GLU A 52 -6.14 -8.82 -8.69
N GLU A 53 -6.36 -7.50 -8.60
CA GLU A 53 -6.23 -6.60 -9.76
C GLU A 53 -4.82 -6.65 -10.36
N ILE A 54 -3.77 -6.77 -9.53
CA ILE A 54 -2.39 -6.92 -10.00
C ILE A 54 -2.18 -8.27 -10.69
N ALA A 55 -2.72 -9.35 -10.14
CA ALA A 55 -2.61 -10.68 -10.70
C ALA A 55 -3.38 -10.83 -12.03
N ASP A 56 -4.60 -10.33 -12.10
CA ASP A 56 -5.44 -10.36 -13.29
C ASP A 56 -4.77 -9.62 -14.47
N GLU A 57 -4.20 -8.44 -14.19
CA GLU A 57 -3.47 -7.67 -15.20
C GLU A 57 -2.20 -8.42 -15.66
N ALA A 58 -1.45 -9.02 -14.74
CA ALA A 58 -0.28 -9.84 -15.08
C ALA A 58 -0.67 -11.02 -15.99
N LEU A 59 -1.79 -11.70 -15.70
CA LEU A 59 -2.29 -12.79 -16.53
C LEU A 59 -2.72 -12.32 -17.92
N LEU A 60 -3.35 -11.14 -18.01
CA LEU A 60 -3.72 -10.55 -19.29
C LEU A 60 -2.49 -10.22 -20.16
N TYR A 61 -1.42 -9.67 -19.56
CA TYR A 61 -0.15 -9.47 -20.25
C TYR A 61 0.47 -10.79 -20.70
N ALA A 62 0.47 -11.81 -19.83
CA ALA A 62 1.05 -13.11 -20.14
C ALA A 62 0.32 -13.78 -21.32
N ILE A 63 -1.02 -13.73 -21.34
CA ILE A 63 -1.83 -14.21 -22.47
C ILE A 63 -1.48 -13.45 -23.75
N ARG A 64 -1.38 -12.12 -23.69
CA ARG A 64 -1.03 -11.27 -24.84
C ARG A 64 0.35 -11.63 -25.41
N GLU A 65 1.29 -11.95 -24.55
CA GLU A 65 2.68 -12.27 -24.93
C GLU A 65 2.90 -13.76 -25.19
N LYS A 66 1.86 -14.59 -25.04
CA LYS A 66 1.92 -16.05 -25.13
C LYS A 66 2.96 -16.65 -24.18
N LEU A 67 3.08 -16.05 -23.00
CA LEU A 67 3.96 -16.47 -21.93
C LEU A 67 3.15 -17.28 -20.92
N ASP A 68 3.66 -18.44 -20.52
CA ASP A 68 3.09 -19.21 -19.43
C ASP A 68 3.78 -18.82 -18.12
N LEU A 69 3.04 -18.13 -17.23
CA LEU A 69 3.59 -17.74 -15.93
C LEU A 69 3.82 -18.94 -15.01
N GLU A 70 3.07 -20.04 -15.14
CA GLU A 70 3.16 -21.15 -14.19
C GLU A 70 4.56 -21.81 -14.18
N ILE A 71 5.18 -21.89 -15.35
CA ILE A 71 6.50 -22.51 -15.56
C ILE A 71 7.68 -21.59 -15.24
N LEU A 72 7.44 -20.29 -15.01
CA LEU A 72 8.52 -19.33 -14.81
C LEU A 72 9.06 -19.38 -13.38
N LYS A 73 10.39 -19.29 -13.27
CA LYS A 73 11.07 -19.13 -11.98
C LYS A 73 10.59 -17.84 -11.28
N PRO A 74 10.54 -17.81 -9.92
CA PRO A 74 10.09 -16.63 -9.17
C PRO A 74 10.78 -15.31 -9.56
N SER A 75 12.09 -15.36 -9.84
CA SER A 75 12.85 -14.18 -10.26
C SER A 75 12.38 -13.63 -11.62
N MET A 76 12.10 -14.51 -12.58
CA MET A 76 11.61 -14.12 -13.91
C MET A 76 10.18 -13.58 -13.84
N ARG A 77 9.34 -14.15 -12.98
CA ARG A 77 7.98 -13.64 -12.76
C ARG A 77 7.98 -12.28 -12.08
N LYS A 78 8.85 -12.10 -11.10
CA LYS A 78 9.01 -10.78 -10.49
C LYS A 78 9.54 -9.76 -11.50
N GLN A 79 10.50 -10.15 -12.35
CA GLN A 79 10.97 -9.31 -13.44
C GLN A 79 9.83 -8.96 -14.41
N PHE A 80 9.00 -9.93 -14.79
CA PHE A 80 7.82 -9.71 -15.63
C PHE A 80 6.86 -8.67 -15.04
N LEU A 81 6.56 -8.76 -13.73
CA LEU A 81 5.75 -7.74 -13.06
C LEU A 81 6.38 -6.34 -13.15
N LEU A 82 7.70 -6.25 -12.95
CA LEU A 82 8.43 -4.98 -13.05
C LEU A 82 8.42 -4.40 -14.46
N ASP A 83 8.67 -5.23 -15.47
CA ASP A 83 8.70 -4.85 -16.88
C ASP A 83 7.33 -4.29 -17.35
N HIS A 84 6.25 -4.81 -16.77
CA HIS A 84 4.88 -4.34 -17.02
C HIS A 84 4.38 -3.28 -16.03
N ASN A 85 5.25 -2.73 -15.18
CA ASN A 85 4.90 -1.70 -14.20
C ASN A 85 3.77 -2.14 -13.23
N LEU A 86 3.68 -3.44 -12.94
CA LEU A 86 2.69 -4.04 -12.07
C LEU A 86 3.25 -4.15 -10.66
N GLY A 87 2.68 -3.39 -9.73
CA GLY A 87 3.10 -3.42 -8.34
C GLY A 87 2.24 -2.51 -7.48
N ILE A 88 2.71 -2.27 -6.25
CA ILE A 88 2.00 -1.43 -5.28
C ILE A 88 2.91 -0.36 -4.71
N ASP A 89 2.38 0.85 -4.55
CA ASP A 89 3.05 1.94 -3.85
C ASP A 89 2.84 1.84 -2.34
N CYS A 90 3.61 2.60 -1.55
CA CYS A 90 3.51 2.56 -0.09
C CYS A 90 2.12 2.96 0.41
N SER A 91 1.53 4.02 -0.16
CA SER A 91 0.22 4.52 0.28
C SER A 91 -0.95 3.69 -0.21
N GLY A 92 -0.83 3.00 -1.34
CA GLY A 92 -1.81 2.06 -1.89
C GLY A 92 -1.85 0.78 -1.07
N LEU A 93 -0.69 0.25 -0.67
CA LEU A 93 -0.62 -0.87 0.27
C LEU A 93 -1.36 -0.53 1.57
N VAL A 94 -1.04 0.61 2.18
CA VAL A 94 -1.68 1.07 3.41
C VAL A 94 -3.18 1.31 3.22
N TYR A 95 -3.59 1.90 2.09
CA TYR A 95 -5.01 2.10 1.78
C TYR A 95 -5.78 0.77 1.78
N HIS A 96 -5.28 -0.25 1.10
CA HIS A 96 -6.00 -1.53 0.98
C HIS A 96 -6.05 -2.30 2.30
N ILE A 97 -4.97 -2.29 3.08
CA ILE A 97 -4.94 -2.91 4.42
C ILE A 97 -5.95 -2.20 5.34
N LEU A 98 -5.94 -0.87 5.38
CA LEU A 98 -6.88 -0.10 6.20
C LEU A 98 -8.33 -0.21 5.69
N ALA A 99 -8.53 -0.40 4.39
CA ALA A 99 -9.86 -0.64 3.82
C ALA A 99 -10.48 -1.92 4.37
N ALA A 100 -9.70 -3.01 4.40
CA ALA A 100 -10.14 -4.26 5.01
C ALA A 100 -10.32 -4.13 6.52
N GLU A 101 -9.42 -3.43 7.21
CA GLU A 101 -9.51 -3.23 8.66
C GLU A 101 -10.77 -2.44 9.07
N THR A 102 -11.08 -1.36 8.34
CA THR A 102 -12.30 -0.56 8.60
C THR A 102 -13.58 -1.33 8.33
N GLN A 103 -13.58 -2.15 7.26
CA GLN A 103 -14.70 -3.03 6.95
C GLN A 103 -14.90 -4.10 8.04
N ALA A 104 -13.82 -4.74 8.51
CA ALA A 104 -13.87 -5.76 9.56
C ALA A 104 -14.37 -5.21 10.91
N ARG A 105 -14.03 -3.95 11.21
CA ARG A 105 -14.51 -3.24 12.40
C ARG A 105 -15.95 -2.71 12.27
N GLY A 106 -16.62 -2.93 11.15
CA GLY A 106 -17.99 -2.46 10.92
C GLY A 106 -18.11 -0.94 10.72
N LEU A 107 -17.01 -0.25 10.39
CA LEU A 107 -16.97 1.20 10.16
C LEU A 107 -17.39 1.59 8.73
N GLY A 108 -17.63 0.60 7.87
CA GLY A 108 -17.93 0.78 6.46
C GLY A 108 -16.67 0.95 5.60
N GLY A 109 -16.87 1.36 4.35
CA GLY A 109 -15.77 1.49 3.40
C GLY A 109 -14.89 2.70 3.67
N ILE A 110 -13.57 2.52 3.67
CA ILE A 110 -12.58 3.61 3.90
C ILE A 110 -12.79 4.84 3.00
N SER A 111 -13.33 4.64 1.79
CA SER A 111 -13.68 5.72 0.85
C SER A 111 -14.68 6.74 1.39
N GLN A 112 -15.53 6.35 2.34
CA GLN A 112 -16.51 7.21 3.01
C GLN A 112 -15.91 7.95 4.22
N LEU A 113 -14.82 7.40 4.78
CA LEU A 113 -14.15 7.92 5.98
C LEU A 113 -13.04 8.91 5.60
N LEU A 114 -12.33 8.65 4.50
CA LEU A 114 -11.25 9.51 4.00
C LEU A 114 -11.77 10.85 3.48
N LYS A 115 -11.21 11.92 4.03
CA LYS A 115 -11.35 13.30 3.55
C LYS A 115 -10.18 13.63 2.64
N PHE A 116 -10.43 14.43 1.60
CA PHE A 116 -9.40 14.78 0.62
C PHE A 116 -9.19 16.29 0.58
N PRO A 117 -8.42 16.84 1.55
CA PRO A 117 -8.31 18.28 1.78
C PRO A 117 -7.67 19.02 0.60
N TYR A 118 -6.80 18.36 -0.17
CA TYR A 118 -6.11 18.94 -1.32
C TYR A 118 -6.94 18.97 -2.61
N ALA A 119 -8.16 18.44 -2.60
CA ALA A 119 -9.07 18.43 -3.74
C ALA A 119 -10.24 19.40 -3.52
N SER A 120 -9.93 20.70 -3.50
CA SER A 120 -10.86 21.76 -3.08
C SER A 120 -11.85 22.22 -4.17
N GLY A 121 -11.54 21.99 -5.46
CA GLY A 121 -12.37 22.46 -6.58
C GLY A 121 -13.67 21.68 -6.80
N PHE A 122 -14.71 22.37 -7.30
CA PHE A 122 -16.00 21.75 -7.69
C PHE A 122 -15.80 20.59 -8.68
N TRP A 123 -14.99 20.79 -9.72
CA TRP A 123 -14.66 19.76 -10.71
C TRP A 123 -13.87 18.57 -10.12
N ALA A 124 -13.00 18.83 -9.13
CA ALA A 124 -12.26 17.78 -8.45
C ALA A 124 -13.18 16.92 -7.55
N ARG A 125 -14.14 17.55 -6.88
CA ARG A 125 -15.18 16.86 -6.10
C ARG A 125 -16.12 16.04 -6.98
N LEU A 126 -16.61 16.64 -8.08
CA LEU A 126 -17.48 15.95 -9.03
C LEU A 126 -16.76 14.77 -9.71
N GLY A 127 -15.52 14.97 -10.14
CA GLY A 127 -14.70 13.92 -10.76
C GLY A 127 -14.47 12.74 -9.81
N ARG A 128 -14.28 12.97 -8.52
CA ARG A 128 -14.14 11.92 -7.50
C ARG A 128 -15.44 11.14 -7.31
N PHE A 129 -16.55 11.85 -7.13
CA PHE A 129 -17.86 11.24 -6.93
C PHE A 129 -18.25 10.36 -8.12
N MET A 130 -18.03 10.85 -9.34
CA MET A 130 -18.38 10.14 -10.57
C MET A 130 -17.45 8.95 -10.87
N ARG A 131 -16.15 9.04 -10.56
CA ARG A 131 -15.16 8.03 -10.96
C ARG A 131 -14.80 7.03 -9.87
N LYS A 132 -15.19 7.28 -8.61
CA LYS A 132 -14.91 6.42 -7.44
C LYS A 132 -13.46 5.95 -7.32
N ARG A 133 -12.51 6.74 -7.81
CA ARG A 133 -11.06 6.46 -7.81
C ARG A 133 -10.41 6.83 -6.47
N TYR A 134 -10.88 6.22 -5.39
CA TYR A 134 -10.47 6.62 -4.03
C TYR A 134 -9.03 6.22 -3.72
N ALA A 135 -8.64 4.98 -4.02
CA ALA A 135 -7.26 4.51 -3.83
C ALA A 135 -6.25 5.36 -4.63
N GLU A 136 -6.60 5.71 -5.88
CA GLU A 136 -5.76 6.50 -6.76
C GLU A 136 -5.55 7.93 -6.30
N ASN A 137 -6.53 8.49 -5.58
CA ASN A 137 -6.44 9.83 -5.01
C ASN A 137 -5.88 9.84 -3.58
N THR A 138 -5.57 8.68 -3.01
CA THR A 138 -4.98 8.57 -1.67
C THR A 138 -3.47 8.48 -1.79
N ASP A 139 -2.79 9.51 -1.30
CA ASP A 139 -1.33 9.59 -1.13
C ASP A 139 -0.95 9.68 0.35
N VAL A 140 0.36 9.69 0.62
CA VAL A 140 0.91 9.81 1.98
C VAL A 140 0.37 11.05 2.70
N LYS A 141 0.35 12.20 2.00
CA LYS A 141 -0.14 13.48 2.55
C LYS A 141 -1.61 13.44 2.91
N THR A 142 -2.43 12.76 2.10
CA THR A 142 -3.85 12.55 2.39
C THR A 142 -3.99 11.74 3.67
N LEU A 143 -3.31 10.60 3.79
CA LEU A 143 -3.39 9.75 4.99
C LEU A 143 -2.93 10.48 6.26
N SER A 144 -1.85 11.26 6.16
CA SER A 144 -1.24 11.97 7.28
C SER A 144 -1.91 13.30 7.65
N HIS A 145 -2.87 13.78 6.86
CA HIS A 145 -3.51 15.07 7.12
C HIS A 145 -4.35 15.02 8.40
N GLU A 146 -4.41 16.11 9.16
CA GLU A 146 -5.15 16.20 10.44
C GLU A 146 -6.64 15.83 10.34
N ASN A 147 -7.26 16.11 9.18
CA ASN A 147 -8.62 15.68 8.87
C ASN A 147 -8.82 14.15 8.84
N ASN A 148 -7.77 13.38 8.59
CA ASN A 148 -7.80 11.93 8.43
C ASN A 148 -7.10 11.18 9.56
N SER A 149 -6.04 11.75 10.13
CA SER A 149 -5.30 11.13 11.22
C SER A 149 -4.84 12.16 12.25
N ARG A 150 -4.52 11.68 13.45
CA ARG A 150 -3.96 12.46 14.56
C ARG A 150 -2.64 11.86 15.03
N PRO A 151 -1.70 12.66 15.56
CA PRO A 151 -0.47 12.15 16.16
C PRO A 151 -0.76 11.21 17.34
N VAL A 152 0.12 10.22 17.55
CA VAL A 152 0.03 9.25 18.66
C VAL A 152 1.38 9.11 19.33
N SER A 153 1.41 8.93 20.64
CA SER A 153 2.65 8.70 21.38
C SER A 153 3.19 7.27 21.15
N LYS A 154 4.50 7.06 21.33
CA LYS A 154 5.13 5.75 21.09
C LYS A 154 4.49 4.60 21.90
N ILE A 155 4.04 4.90 23.12
CA ILE A 155 3.43 3.92 24.03
C ILE A 155 1.99 3.55 23.66
N GLU A 156 1.33 4.37 22.83
CA GLU A 156 -0.06 4.19 22.43
C GLU A 156 -0.19 3.49 21.08
N ILE A 157 0.93 3.20 20.39
CA ILE A 157 0.93 2.56 19.08
C ILE A 157 0.16 1.25 19.12
N GLN A 158 -0.76 1.08 18.17
CA GLN A 158 -1.57 -0.12 18.02
C GLN A 158 -1.70 -0.55 16.56
N PRO A 159 -2.10 -1.80 16.28
CA PRO A 159 -2.41 -2.24 14.93
C PRO A 159 -3.46 -1.35 14.24
N GLY A 160 -3.17 -0.99 12.99
CA GLY A 160 -3.96 -0.04 12.20
C GLY A 160 -3.49 1.41 12.31
N ASP A 161 -2.59 1.74 13.24
CA ASP A 161 -1.87 3.01 13.21
C ASP A 161 -0.92 3.04 12.00
N ILE A 162 -0.67 4.24 11.47
CA ILE A 162 0.29 4.46 10.39
C ILE A 162 1.53 5.18 10.93
N LEU A 163 2.69 4.87 10.37
CA LEU A 163 3.92 5.62 10.65
C LEU A 163 4.33 6.33 9.38
N VAL A 164 4.52 7.64 9.47
CA VAL A 164 4.68 8.51 8.29
C VAL A 164 6.03 9.20 8.32
N SER A 165 6.73 9.21 7.19
CA SER A 165 7.85 10.09 6.92
C SER A 165 7.42 11.12 5.88
N LEU A 166 7.06 12.32 6.34
CA LEU A 166 6.79 13.47 5.47
C LEU A 166 8.06 14.28 5.29
N LYS A 167 8.28 14.77 4.07
CA LYS A 167 9.53 15.44 3.75
C LYS A 167 9.35 16.92 3.52
N ASN A 168 10.33 17.66 4.03
CA ASN A 168 10.45 19.09 3.82
C ASN A 168 11.36 19.44 2.63
N ASN A 169 12.22 18.52 2.15
CA ASN A 169 13.23 18.75 1.10
C ASN A 169 13.22 17.66 -0.01
N SER A 170 13.61 18.04 -1.23
CA SER A 170 13.33 17.37 -2.53
C SER A 170 14.07 16.05 -2.85
N LEU A 171 15.19 15.73 -2.19
CA LEU A 171 15.97 14.48 -2.46
C LEU A 171 15.32 13.22 -1.84
N GLN A 172 14.29 13.50 -1.06
CA GLN A 172 13.58 12.69 -0.13
C GLN A 172 12.17 12.18 -0.62
N GLN A 173 11.79 10.90 -0.80
CA GLN A 173 10.36 10.55 -1.08
C GLN A 173 9.45 10.34 0.16
N ASP A 174 8.24 10.92 0.18
CA ASP A 174 7.26 10.70 1.26
C ASP A 174 6.98 9.20 1.42
N HIS A 175 6.91 8.71 2.65
CA HIS A 175 6.72 7.29 2.95
C HIS A 175 5.68 7.06 4.03
N VAL A 176 4.96 5.95 3.91
CA VAL A 176 3.98 5.50 4.91
C VAL A 176 4.01 4.00 5.06
N VAL A 177 3.90 3.55 6.29
CA VAL A 177 3.79 2.14 6.67
C VAL A 177 2.62 1.96 7.62
N VAL A 178 2.07 0.76 7.70
CA VAL A 178 0.98 0.42 8.63
C VAL A 178 1.48 -0.55 9.69
N VAL A 179 1.10 -0.31 10.94
CA VAL A 179 1.39 -1.21 12.07
C VAL A 179 0.46 -2.41 11.98
N THR A 180 1.04 -3.61 11.89
CA THR A 180 0.30 -4.86 11.72
C THR A 180 0.13 -5.63 13.02
N LYS A 181 1.12 -5.54 13.90
CA LYS A 181 1.16 -6.25 15.18
C LYS A 181 1.97 -5.47 16.22
N VAL A 182 1.54 -5.55 17.47
CA VAL A 182 2.26 -5.01 18.63
C VAL A 182 2.33 -6.08 19.72
N ASP A 183 3.55 -6.37 20.18
CA ASP A 183 3.83 -7.29 21.29
C ASP A 183 4.88 -6.67 22.23
N GLY A 184 4.40 -6.03 23.29
CA GLY A 184 5.26 -5.24 24.18
C GLY A 184 5.88 -4.06 23.43
N GLU A 185 7.21 -4.01 23.39
CA GLU A 185 7.97 -2.99 22.65
C GLU A 185 8.20 -3.36 21.18
N LYS A 186 7.88 -4.59 20.76
CA LYS A 186 8.05 -5.03 19.38
C LYS A 186 6.85 -4.57 18.55
N ILE A 187 7.13 -3.85 17.48
CA ILE A 187 6.14 -3.33 16.54
C ILE A 187 6.44 -3.93 15.18
N TRP A 188 5.49 -4.64 14.60
CA TRP A 188 5.58 -5.11 13.23
C TRP A 188 4.89 -4.13 12.31
N VAL A 189 5.50 -3.90 11.15
CA VAL A 189 5.00 -2.97 10.14
C VAL A 189 4.98 -3.63 8.78
N ALA A 190 3.95 -3.34 7.99
CA ALA A 190 3.90 -3.65 6.58
C ALA A 190 4.20 -2.42 5.74
N GLN A 191 5.01 -2.60 4.71
CA GLN A 191 5.44 -1.53 3.82
C GLN A 191 5.76 -2.04 2.41
N SER A 192 5.69 -1.14 1.44
CA SER A 192 6.19 -1.33 0.08
C SER A 192 7.22 -0.26 -0.22
N GLU A 193 8.48 -0.62 -0.44
CA GLU A 193 9.58 0.34 -0.64
C GLU A 193 10.76 -0.29 -1.40
N LEU A 194 11.50 0.54 -2.14
CA LEU A 194 12.85 0.26 -2.65
C LEU A 194 13.92 0.80 -1.68
N ARG A 195 14.64 -0.07 -0.97
CA ARG A 195 15.76 0.33 -0.09
C ARG A 195 17.07 0.52 -0.86
N PRO A 196 18.03 1.29 -0.31
CA PRO A 196 19.36 1.41 -0.91
C PRO A 196 20.11 0.08 -1.08
N LYS A 197 19.82 -0.91 -0.22
CA LYS A 197 20.43 -2.25 -0.30
C LYS A 197 19.65 -3.23 -1.18
N ASP A 198 18.46 -2.84 -1.65
CA ASP A 198 17.64 -3.71 -2.47
C ASP A 198 18.23 -3.81 -3.88
N THR A 199 18.28 -5.01 -4.44
CA THR A 199 18.49 -5.22 -5.86
C THR A 199 17.20 -4.90 -6.62
N SER A 200 17.26 -4.83 -7.95
CA SER A 200 16.06 -4.67 -8.79
C SER A 200 14.98 -5.72 -8.52
N LEU A 201 15.34 -6.88 -7.95
CA LEU A 201 14.41 -7.98 -7.66
C LEU A 201 14.09 -8.15 -6.17
N SER A 202 14.76 -7.46 -5.25
CA SER A 202 14.52 -7.66 -3.81
C SER A 202 13.59 -6.62 -3.17
N HIS A 203 13.19 -5.59 -3.91
CA HIS A 203 12.25 -4.58 -3.40
C HIS A 203 10.79 -5.03 -3.48
N GLY A 204 9.93 -4.38 -2.70
CA GLY A 204 8.49 -4.67 -2.69
C GLY A 204 7.86 -4.70 -1.31
N VAL A 205 6.74 -5.42 -1.24
CA VAL A 205 5.97 -5.55 -0.01
C VAL A 205 6.70 -6.45 0.96
N ARG A 206 6.79 -6.03 2.22
CA ARG A 206 7.38 -6.81 3.30
C ARG A 206 6.72 -6.46 4.62
N GLU A 207 6.73 -7.45 5.51
CA GLU A 207 6.42 -7.28 6.92
C GLU A 207 7.67 -7.53 7.75
N GLU A 208 7.98 -6.63 8.67
CA GLU A 208 9.18 -6.70 9.49
C GLU A 208 8.98 -6.05 10.86
N ILE A 209 9.88 -6.38 11.79
CA ILE A 209 9.94 -5.71 13.09
C ILE A 209 10.63 -4.37 12.92
N LEU A 210 9.97 -3.31 13.36
CA LEU A 210 10.51 -1.96 13.37
C LEU A 210 11.63 -1.86 14.41
N THR A 211 12.83 -1.50 13.95
CA THR A 211 14.03 -1.39 14.79
C THR A 211 14.22 -0.01 15.41
N SER A 212 13.72 1.05 14.75
CA SER A 212 13.71 2.42 15.28
C SER A 212 12.54 3.22 14.71
N LEU A 213 12.03 4.15 15.53
CA LEU A 213 10.97 5.10 15.19
C LEU A 213 11.50 6.49 14.83
N ASP A 214 12.82 6.73 14.87
CA ASP A 214 13.37 8.09 14.90
C ASP A 214 13.12 8.89 13.61
N ALA A 215 12.84 8.20 12.50
CA ALA A 215 12.53 8.81 11.19
C ALA A 215 11.04 8.77 10.83
N LEU A 216 10.17 8.28 11.72
CA LEU A 216 8.76 8.05 11.47
C LEU A 216 7.88 8.67 12.56
N SER A 217 6.88 9.43 12.12
CA SER A 217 5.88 10.03 12.99
C SER A 217 4.66 9.11 13.12
N PRO A 218 4.35 8.55 14.30
CA PRO A 218 3.17 7.70 14.50
C PRO A 218 1.89 8.53 14.43
N ARG A 219 0.89 8.02 13.72
CA ARG A 219 -0.43 8.62 13.59
C ARG A 219 -1.53 7.57 13.59
N ARG A 220 -2.69 7.92 14.12
CA ARG A 220 -3.91 7.10 14.12
C ARG A 220 -4.97 7.73 13.25
N MET A 221 -5.63 6.92 12.43
CA MET A 221 -6.76 7.40 11.64
C MET A 221 -7.88 7.85 12.57
N ASN A 222 -8.55 8.96 12.28
CA ASN A 222 -9.53 9.59 13.20
C ASN A 222 -10.77 8.71 13.47
N TRP A 223 -11.00 7.70 12.64
CA TRP A 223 -12.09 6.74 12.75
C TRP A 223 -11.67 5.40 13.36
N LEU A 224 -10.38 5.22 13.70
CA LEU A 224 -9.84 4.04 14.41
C LEU A 224 -9.49 4.39 15.87
#